data_AF-A0A371QY13-F1
#
_entry.id   AF-A0A371QY13-F1
#
_cell.length_a   1.000
_cell.length_b   1.000
_cell.length_c   1.000
_cell.angle_alpha   90.00
_cell.angle_beta   90.00
_cell.angle_gamma   90.00
#
_symmetry.space_group_name_H-M   'P 1'
#
loop_
_entity.id
_entity.type
_entity.pdbx_description
1 polymer ?
#
loop_
_entity_poly.entity_id
_entity_poly.type
_entity_poly.pdbx_seq_one_letter_code
_entity_poly.pdbx_strand_id
1 'polypeptide(L)'
;MSATVFLLVATVALSALVVSTFLNLVYGPSQSAFALETARPLCAARVVAVANEDGRAVLYVYNRGEATCVFDKAYALQGGSVVDVKSIDYAVPPGVVAEIDTDLPFDLGYVYRLTGPGGEAAEGRP
;
A
#
# COMPACT_ATOMS: atom_id res chain seq x y z
N MET A 1 -52.94 21.59 -27.76
CA MET A 1 -52.07 21.64 -26.56
C MET A 1 -51.60 20.22 -26.25
N SER A 2 -50.68 19.66 -27.04
CA SER A 2 -50.24 18.25 -26.83
C SER A 2 -48.74 18.09 -27.07
N ALA A 3 -48.20 18.70 -28.14
CA ALA A 3 -46.77 18.62 -28.47
C ALA A 3 -45.87 19.36 -27.46
N THR A 4 -46.26 20.56 -27.01
CA THR A 4 -45.47 21.40 -26.11
C THR A 4 -45.33 20.78 -24.71
N VAL A 5 -46.39 20.13 -24.23
CA VAL A 5 -46.40 19.42 -22.95
C VAL A 5 -45.51 18.18 -23.04
N PHE A 6 -45.58 17.43 -24.14
CA PHE A 6 -44.74 16.26 -24.37
C PHE A 6 -43.24 16.60 -24.40
N LEU A 7 -42.90 17.70 -25.08
CA LEU A 7 -41.51 18.15 -25.17
C LEU A 7 -40.97 18.58 -23.80
N LEU A 8 -41.81 19.25 -22.99
CA LEU A 8 -41.46 19.65 -21.63
C LEU A 8 -41.24 18.46 -20.70
N VAL A 9 -42.10 17.44 -20.78
CA VAL A 9 -41.94 16.21 -19.98
C VAL A 9 -40.67 15.46 -20.37
N ALA A 10 -40.37 15.37 -21.67
CA ALA A 10 -39.17 14.71 -22.16
C ALA A 10 -37.89 15.43 -21.70
N THR A 11 -37.84 16.76 -21.75
CA THR A 11 -36.66 17.51 -21.32
C THR A 11 -36.42 17.42 -19.82
N VAL A 12 -37.49 17.43 -19.00
CA VAL A 12 -37.38 17.25 -17.55
C VAL A 12 -36.92 15.83 -17.19
N ALA A 13 -37.41 14.81 -17.89
CA ALA A 13 -36.98 13.43 -17.66
C ALA A 13 -35.50 13.23 -18.02
N LEU A 14 -35.05 13.79 -19.15
CA LEU A 14 -33.65 13.75 -19.57
C LEU A 14 -32.73 14.51 -18.62
N SER A 15 -33.12 15.69 -18.15
CA SER A 15 -32.30 16.44 -17.20
C SER A 15 -32.20 15.73 -15.84
N ALA A 16 -33.29 15.16 -15.34
CA ALA A 16 -33.29 14.35 -14.12
C ALA A 16 -32.39 13.11 -14.24
N LEU A 17 -32.41 12.43 -15.40
CA LEU A 17 -31.54 11.29 -15.67
C LEU A 17 -30.07 11.69 -15.64
N VAL A 18 -29.70 12.79 -16.32
CA VAL A 18 -28.31 13.28 -16.39
C VAL A 18 -27.81 13.73 -15.01
N VAL A 19 -28.64 14.43 -14.24
CA VAL A 19 -28.26 14.87 -12.89
C VAL A 19 -28.08 13.65 -11.97
N SER A 20 -28.97 12.66 -12.05
CA SER A 20 -28.87 11.43 -11.24
C SER A 20 -27.63 10.60 -11.56
N THR A 21 -27.30 10.44 -12.85
CA THR A 21 -26.09 9.69 -13.26
C THR A 21 -24.83 10.45 -12.87
N PHE A 22 -24.79 11.77 -13.06
CA PHE A 22 -23.66 12.60 -12.65
C PHE A 22 -23.43 12.54 -11.13
N LEU A 23 -24.49 12.67 -10.32
CA LEU A 23 -24.36 12.59 -8.87
C LEU A 23 -23.89 11.19 -8.41
N ASN A 24 -24.40 10.11 -9.00
CA ASN A 24 -23.94 8.76 -8.69
C ASN A 24 -22.49 8.48 -9.14
N LEU A 25 -22.02 9.10 -10.23
CA LEU A 25 -20.65 8.91 -10.71
C LEU A 25 -19.63 9.76 -9.95
N VAL A 26 -19.99 11.01 -9.64
CA VAL A 26 -19.08 11.98 -8.99
C VAL A 26 -19.06 11.80 -7.48
N TYR A 27 -20.22 11.58 -6.86
CA TYR A 27 -20.35 11.37 -5.41
C TYR A 27 -20.58 9.90 -5.03
N GLY A 28 -20.48 9.00 -6.00
CA GLY A 28 -20.55 7.56 -5.75
C GLY A 28 -19.41 7.07 -4.85
N PRO A 29 -19.63 5.99 -4.08
CA PRO A 29 -18.69 5.48 -3.09
C PRO A 29 -17.34 4.98 -3.66
N SER A 30 -17.19 4.92 -4.99
CA SER A 30 -15.98 4.44 -5.66
C SER A 30 -14.79 5.40 -5.51
N GLN A 31 -15.01 6.72 -5.40
CA GLN A 31 -13.92 7.67 -5.09
C GLN A 31 -13.62 7.75 -3.59
N SER A 32 -14.58 7.36 -2.74
CA SER A 32 -14.47 7.44 -1.28
C SER A 32 -13.50 6.40 -0.72
N ALA A 33 -13.43 5.21 -1.32
CA ALA A 33 -12.57 4.13 -0.84
C ALA A 33 -11.08 4.51 -0.88
N PHE A 34 -10.60 5.06 -2.00
CA PHE A 34 -9.21 5.52 -2.12
C PHE A 34 -8.92 6.75 -1.27
N ALA A 35 -9.87 7.70 -1.15
CA ALA A 35 -9.68 8.86 -0.27
C ALA A 35 -9.64 8.49 1.22
N LEU A 36 -10.40 7.47 1.64
CA LEU A 36 -10.37 6.91 2.99
C LEU A 36 -9.10 6.10 3.26
N GLU A 37 -8.57 5.40 2.25
CA GLU A 37 -7.26 4.73 2.35
C GLU A 37 -6.12 5.73 2.56
N THR A 38 -6.12 6.87 1.86
CA THR A 38 -5.13 7.94 2.07
C THR A 38 -5.24 8.60 3.45
N ALA A 39 -6.42 8.57 4.07
CA ALA A 39 -6.66 9.13 5.40
C ALA A 39 -6.34 8.17 6.55
N ARG A 40 -6.04 6.89 6.26
CA ARG A 40 -5.55 5.97 7.30
C ARG A 40 -4.12 6.34 7.67
N PRO A 41 -3.75 6.25 8.96
CA PRO A 41 -2.36 6.42 9.37
C PRO A 41 -1.53 5.37 8.63
N LEU A 42 -0.62 5.83 7.77
CA LEU A 42 0.15 4.96 6.89
C LEU A 42 1.29 4.31 7.66
N CYS A 43 1.51 3.03 7.42
CA CYS A 43 2.78 2.38 7.74
C CYS A 43 3.87 3.03 6.86
N ALA A 44 4.88 3.61 7.50
CA ALA A 44 6.03 4.18 6.81
C ALA A 44 7.31 3.73 7.51
N ALA A 45 7.94 2.67 7.00
CA ALA A 45 9.15 2.12 7.59
C ALA A 45 10.37 2.29 6.69
N ARG A 46 11.54 2.44 7.32
CA ARG A 46 12.85 2.38 6.66
C ARG A 46 13.53 1.08 7.06
N VAL A 47 14.16 0.44 6.10
CA VAL A 47 14.87 -0.84 6.30
C VAL A 47 16.36 -0.61 6.07
N VAL A 48 17.19 -1.25 6.89
CA VAL A 48 18.65 -1.34 6.71
C VAL A 48 19.03 -2.80 6.86
N ALA A 49 19.81 -3.32 5.92
CA ALA A 49 20.28 -4.70 5.97
C ALA A 49 21.74 -4.75 6.44
N VAL A 50 22.08 -5.69 7.30
CA VAL A 50 23.48 -5.97 7.67
C VAL A 50 23.77 -7.46 7.53
N ALA A 51 25.03 -7.81 7.33
CA ALA A 51 25.45 -9.21 7.35
C ALA A 51 25.59 -9.69 8.80
N ASN A 52 25.09 -10.89 9.09
CA ASN A 52 25.49 -11.63 10.30
C ASN A 52 26.78 -12.44 10.06
N GLU A 53 27.23 -13.16 11.09
CA GLU A 53 28.45 -13.99 11.04
C GLU A 53 28.39 -15.10 9.97
N ASP A 54 27.18 -15.53 9.60
CA ASP A 54 26.92 -16.56 8.59
C ASP A 54 26.75 -16.00 7.16
N GLY A 55 26.88 -14.68 6.97
CA GLY A 55 26.67 -14.03 5.68
C GLY A 55 25.20 -13.91 5.25
N ARG A 56 24.26 -14.02 6.20
CA ARG A 56 22.84 -13.77 6.00
C ARG A 56 22.45 -12.34 6.34
N ALA A 57 21.37 -11.87 5.76
CA ALA A 57 20.87 -10.52 5.98
C ALA A 57 20.04 -10.46 7.27
N VAL A 58 20.46 -9.61 8.21
CA VAL A 58 19.66 -9.15 9.34
C VAL A 58 19.06 -7.80 8.97
N LEU A 59 17.74 -7.68 9.06
CA LEU A 59 17.03 -6.47 8.65
C LEU A 59 16.63 -5.65 9.88
N TYR A 60 17.15 -4.43 9.98
CA TYR A 60 16.69 -3.44 10.94
C TYR A 60 15.59 -2.58 10.32
N VAL A 61 14.40 -2.64 10.90
CA VAL A 61 13.22 -1.94 10.41
C VAL A 61 12.82 -0.88 11.40
N TYR A 62 12.90 0.38 10.98
CA TYR A 62 12.47 1.52 11.78
C TYR A 62 11.16 2.10 11.25
N ASN A 63 10.10 1.98 12.04
CA ASN A 63 8.80 2.56 11.69
C ASN A 63 8.77 4.06 12.07
N ARG A 64 8.66 4.91 11.05
CA ARG A 64 8.56 6.38 11.14
C ARG A 64 7.14 6.89 10.94
N GLY A 65 6.19 6.00 10.65
CA GLY A 65 4.79 6.33 10.45
C GLY A 65 4.03 6.49 11.77
N GLU A 66 2.72 6.66 11.66
CA GLU A 66 1.81 6.83 12.79
C GLU A 66 1.02 5.55 13.11
N ALA A 67 1.14 4.51 12.28
CA ALA A 67 0.52 3.20 12.47
C ALA A 67 1.55 2.08 12.57
N THR A 68 1.21 1.00 13.27
CA THR A 68 2.00 -0.23 13.31
C THR A 68 2.14 -0.81 11.91
N CYS A 69 3.37 -1.12 11.51
CA CYS A 69 3.65 -1.85 10.29
C CYS A 69 3.64 -3.35 10.55
N VAL A 70 2.85 -4.12 9.80
CA VAL A 70 2.86 -5.58 9.88
C VAL A 70 3.51 -6.12 8.60
N PHE A 71 4.47 -7.02 8.73
CA PHE A 71 5.17 -7.63 7.60
C PHE A 71 5.08 -9.15 7.67
N ASP A 72 4.70 -9.78 6.55
CA ASP A 72 4.52 -11.21 6.40
C ASP A 72 5.56 -11.86 5.46
N LYS A 73 6.28 -11.03 4.68
CA LYS A 73 7.31 -11.49 3.73
C LYS A 73 8.48 -10.53 3.66
N ALA A 74 9.66 -11.09 3.48
CA ALA A 74 10.91 -10.41 3.16
C ALA A 74 11.47 -10.95 1.84
N TYR A 75 12.02 -10.06 1.01
CA TYR A 75 12.57 -10.37 -0.30
C TYR A 75 13.97 -9.80 -0.42
N ALA A 76 14.88 -10.57 -1.03
CA ALA A 76 16.13 -10.06 -1.55
C ALA A 76 15.98 -9.83 -3.06
N LEU A 77 16.24 -8.61 -3.53
CA LEU A 77 16.06 -8.21 -4.92
C LEU A 77 17.39 -7.77 -5.53
N GLN A 78 17.67 -8.19 -6.77
CA GLN A 78 18.81 -7.72 -7.56
C GLN A 78 18.32 -7.23 -8.92
N GLY A 79 18.59 -5.97 -9.27
CA GLY A 79 18.16 -5.39 -10.54
C GLY A 79 16.63 -5.40 -10.75
N GLY A 80 15.85 -5.45 -9.67
CA GLY A 80 14.38 -5.53 -9.71
C GLY A 80 13.81 -6.96 -9.75
N SER A 81 14.66 -7.98 -9.87
CA SER A 81 14.26 -9.39 -9.83
C SER A 81 14.38 -9.94 -8.41
N VAL A 82 13.42 -10.78 -8.00
CA VAL A 82 13.50 -11.50 -6.72
C VAL A 82 14.57 -12.59 -6.83
N VAL A 83 15.59 -12.49 -5.99
CA VAL A 83 16.64 -13.50 -5.84
C VAL A 83 16.18 -14.57 -4.86
N ASP A 84 15.64 -14.15 -3.72
CA ASP A 84 15.17 -15.04 -2.67
C ASP A 84 14.02 -14.40 -1.88
N VAL A 85 13.22 -15.23 -1.20
CA VAL A 85 12.05 -14.83 -0.42
C VAL A 85 11.93 -15.64 0.86
N LYS A 86 11.54 -14.95 1.93
CA LYS A 86 11.30 -15.54 3.24
C LYS A 86 9.95 -15.09 3.79
N SER A 87 9.16 -16.06 4.27
CA SER A 87 8.02 -15.76 5.13
C SER A 87 8.50 -15.36 6.52
N ILE A 88 7.96 -14.27 7.02
CA ILE A 88 8.24 -13.70 8.34
C ILE A 88 6.91 -13.35 9.02
N ASP A 89 6.94 -12.97 10.29
CA ASP A 89 5.76 -12.46 11.00
C ASP A 89 6.21 -11.43 12.02
N TYR A 90 6.22 -10.15 11.62
CA TYR A 90 6.70 -9.06 12.47
C TYR A 90 5.75 -7.88 12.44
N ALA A 91 5.45 -7.37 13.63
CA ALA A 91 4.76 -6.11 13.82
C ALA A 91 5.72 -5.08 14.43
N VAL A 92 5.88 -3.94 13.76
CA VAL A 92 6.77 -2.85 14.18
C VAL A 92 5.92 -1.63 14.56
N PRO A 93 5.76 -1.33 15.86
CA PRO A 93 5.03 -0.16 16.31
C PRO A 93 5.70 1.15 15.86
N PRO A 94 4.95 2.27 15.78
CA PRO A 94 5.50 3.60 15.50
C PRO A 94 6.65 3.98 16.44
N GLY A 95 7.73 4.53 15.88
CA GLY A 95 8.90 4.99 16.64
C GLY A 95 9.81 3.88 17.15
N VAL A 96 9.54 2.61 16.84
CA VAL A 96 10.35 1.46 17.26
C VAL A 96 11.24 0.98 16.12
N VAL A 97 12.45 0.54 16.47
CA VAL A 97 13.33 -0.24 15.60
C VAL A 97 13.18 -1.71 15.97
N ALA A 98 12.78 -2.54 15.01
CA ALA A 98 12.76 -3.99 15.13
C ALA A 98 13.96 -4.59 14.39
N GLU A 99 14.54 -5.63 14.97
CA GLU A 99 15.53 -6.48 14.34
C GLU A 99 14.82 -7.74 13.84
N ILE A 100 15.00 -8.05 12.55
CA ILE A 100 14.42 -9.21 11.89
C ILE A 100 15.57 -10.06 11.38
N ASP A 101 15.82 -11.16 12.07
CA ASP A 101 16.75 -12.17 11.59
C ASP A 101 16.12 -12.94 10.41
N THR A 102 16.86 -13.05 9.31
CA THR A 102 16.41 -13.73 8.11
C THR A 102 17.48 -14.71 7.62
N ASP A 103 17.05 -15.74 6.89
CA ASP A 103 17.93 -16.64 6.15
C ASP A 103 18.19 -16.14 4.71
N LEU A 104 17.79 -14.91 4.37
CA LEU A 104 18.07 -14.32 3.07
C LEU A 104 19.58 -14.09 2.91
N PRO A 105 20.12 -14.27 1.70
CA PRO A 105 21.53 -13.97 1.42
C PRO A 105 21.82 -12.46 1.58
N PHE A 106 22.96 -12.13 2.20
CA PHE A 106 23.46 -10.76 2.22
C PHE A 106 24.29 -10.42 0.98
N ASP A 107 24.02 -9.29 0.31
CA ASP A 107 24.87 -8.76 -0.77
C ASP A 107 24.73 -7.23 -0.89
N LEU A 108 25.84 -6.55 -1.20
CA LEU A 108 25.91 -5.08 -1.34
C LEU A 108 25.08 -4.54 -2.53
N GLY A 109 24.84 -5.37 -3.54
CA GLY A 109 24.01 -5.06 -4.70
C GLY A 109 22.52 -5.33 -4.51
N TYR A 110 22.10 -5.87 -3.36
CA TYR A 110 20.70 -6.22 -3.13
C TYR A 110 19.89 -5.08 -2.55
N VAL A 111 18.58 -5.12 -2.83
CA VAL A 111 17.55 -4.35 -2.16
C VAL A 111 16.70 -5.32 -1.36
N TYR A 112 16.51 -5.05 -0.08
CA TYR A 112 15.66 -5.84 0.80
C TYR A 112 14.30 -5.20 0.92
N ARG A 113 13.27 -5.90 0.46
CA ARG A 113 11.87 -5.44 0.52
C ARG A 113 11.10 -6.27 1.53
N LEU A 114 10.35 -5.59 2.38
CA LEU A 114 9.37 -6.19 3.27
C LEU A 114 7.97 -5.84 2.79
N THR A 115 7.06 -6.80 2.80
CA THR A 115 5.64 -6.58 2.49
C THR A 115 4.75 -7.11 3.59
N GLY A 116 3.54 -6.58 3.67
CA GLY A 116 2.51 -7.02 4.61
C GLY A 116 1.15 -7.25 3.97
N PRO A 117 0.23 -7.90 4.71
CA PRO A 117 -1.10 -8.26 4.23
C PRO A 117 -2.04 -7.05 4.03
N GLY A 118 -1.74 -5.91 4.65
CA GLY A 118 -2.47 -4.66 4.53
C GLY A 118 -1.96 -3.77 3.39
N GLY A 119 -1.03 -4.25 2.57
CA GLY A 119 -0.36 -3.46 1.54
C GLY A 119 0.84 -2.67 2.05
N GLU A 120 1.33 -2.99 3.25
CA GLU A 120 2.58 -2.44 3.77
C GLU A 120 3.72 -2.79 2.82
N ALA A 121 4.59 -1.82 2.57
CA ALA A 121 5.80 -2.03 1.79
C ALA A 121 6.91 -1.14 2.36
N ALA A 122 8.07 -1.75 2.62
CA ALA A 122 9.25 -1.04 3.06
C ALA A 122 10.48 -1.60 2.35
N GLU A 123 11.41 -0.73 1.97
CA GLU A 123 12.62 -1.13 1.27
C GLU A 123 13.87 -0.56 1.94
N GLY A 124 14.95 -1.32 1.82
CA GLY A 124 16.23 -1.00 2.38
C GLY A 124 17.36 -1.50 1.51
N ARG A 125 18.51 -0.89 1.71
CA ARG A 125 19.79 -1.34 1.19
C ARG A 125 20.71 -1.62 2.36
N PRO A 126 21.81 -2.33 2.12
CA PRO A 126 22.95 -2.37 3.03
C PRO A 126 23.42 -0.97 3.46
#